data_AF-A0A0B4E0G4-F1
#
_entry.id   AF-A0A0B4E0G4-F1
#
_cell.length_a   1.000
_cell.length_b   1.000
_cell.length_c   1.000
_cell.angle_alpha   90.00
_cell.angle_beta   90.00
_cell.angle_gamma   90.00
#
_symmetry.space_group_name_H-M   'P 1'
#
loop_
_entity.id
_entity.type
_entity.pdbx_description
1 polymer ?
#
loop_
_entity_poly.entity_id
_entity_poly.type
_entity_poly.pdbx_seq_one_letter_code
_entity_poly.pdbx_strand_id
1 'polypeptide(L)'
;MTRPNPNFDLTVEDVDLIETALCQSQKILSHRHLSYEHGAQIEGGANAEKAVQTGEMLSRIRNLLGRLQVQKADGTPAASLS
;
A
#
# COMPACT_ATOMS: atom_id res chain seq x y z
N MET A 1 -15.08 4.89 13.94
CA MET A 1 -14.64 3.61 13.37
C MET A 1 -15.52 3.28 12.18
N THR A 2 -14.94 3.17 10.99
CA THR A 2 -15.64 2.75 9.77
C THR A 2 -15.88 1.24 9.87
N ARG A 3 -17.15 0.81 9.89
CA ARG A 3 -17.48 -0.63 9.87
C ARG A 3 -17.20 -1.21 8.48
N PRO A 4 -16.65 -2.44 8.37
CA PRO A 4 -16.57 -3.15 7.09
C PRO A 4 -17.96 -3.26 6.47
N ASN A 5 -18.08 -3.03 5.16
CA ASN A 5 -19.34 -3.23 4.45
C ASN A 5 -19.60 -4.74 4.32
N PRO A 6 -20.64 -5.29 4.97
CA PRO A 6 -20.89 -6.73 4.95
C PRO A 6 -21.31 -7.27 3.58
N ASN A 7 -21.62 -6.38 2.62
CA ASN A 7 -22.00 -6.75 1.26
C ASN A 7 -20.82 -6.76 0.28
N PHE A 8 -19.61 -6.44 0.73
CA PHE A 8 -18.42 -6.38 -0.12
C PHE A 8 -17.54 -7.60 0.15
N ASP A 9 -17.88 -8.72 -0.48
CA ASP A 9 -17.04 -9.91 -0.50
C ASP A 9 -16.02 -9.79 -1.62
N LEU A 10 -14.74 -9.72 -1.24
CA LEU A 10 -13.62 -9.87 -2.17
C LEU A 10 -13.33 -11.36 -2.35
N THR A 11 -13.29 -11.82 -3.60
CA THR A 11 -12.85 -13.17 -3.91
C THR A 11 -11.33 -13.29 -3.73
N VAL A 12 -10.81 -14.52 -3.70
CA VAL A 12 -9.35 -14.76 -3.68
C VAL A 12 -8.68 -14.12 -4.91
N GLU A 13 -9.33 -14.19 -6.07
CA GLU A 13 -8.82 -13.58 -7.31
C GLU A 13 -8.77 -12.05 -7.19
N ASP A 14 -9.80 -11.42 -6.60
CA ASP A 14 -9.78 -9.97 -6.36
C ASP A 14 -8.65 -9.57 -5.41
N VAL A 15 -8.42 -10.37 -4.36
CA VAL A 15 -7.34 -10.14 -3.40
C VAL A 15 -5.96 -10.28 -4.07
N ASP A 16 -5.75 -11.29 -4.90
CA ASP A 16 -4.50 -11.48 -5.64
C ASP A 16 -4.26 -10.37 -6.68
N LEU A 17 -5.32 -9.88 -7.32
CA LEU A 17 -5.25 -8.73 -8.24
C LEU A 17 -4.86 -7.45 -7.49
N ILE A 18 -5.47 -7.20 -6.32
CA ILE A 18 -5.12 -6.08 -5.45
C ILE A 18 -3.67 -6.19 -4.98
N GLU A 19 -3.22 -7.38 -4.54
CA GLU A 19 -1.83 -7.62 -4.14
C GLU A 19 -0.86 -7.29 -5.29
N THR A 20 -1.17 -7.75 -6.51
CA THR A 20 -0.38 -7.48 -7.72
C THR A 20 -0.29 -5.98 -8.01
N ALA A 21 -1.43 -5.28 -7.99
CA ALA A 21 -1.48 -3.84 -8.25
C ALA A 21 -0.73 -3.03 -7.18
N LEU A 22 -0.81 -3.44 -5.92
CA LEU A 22 -0.07 -2.83 -4.81
C LEU A 22 1.44 -3.06 -4.94
N CYS A 23 1.88 -4.26 -5.34
CA CYS A 23 3.31 -4.54 -5.59
C CYS A 23 3.86 -3.68 -6.74
N GLN A 24 3.10 -3.56 -7.83
CA GLN A 24 3.48 -2.68 -8.95
C GLN A 24 3.56 -1.21 -8.53
N SER A 25 2.56 -0.74 -7.78
CA SER A 25 2.52 0.62 -7.25
C SER A 25 3.69 0.90 -6.30
N GLN A 26 4.00 -0.06 -5.41
CA GLN A 26 5.15 0.05 -4.51
C GLN A 26 6.46 0.22 -5.29
N LYS A 27 6.66 -0.54 -6.37
CA LYS A 27 7.88 -0.44 -7.18
C LYS A 27 8.02 0.93 -7.83
N ILE A 28 6.95 1.45 -8.43
CA ILE A 28 6.92 2.77 -9.07
C ILE A 28 7.17 3.87 -8.03
N LEU A 29 6.46 3.82 -6.89
CA LEU A 29 6.59 4.83 -5.84
C LEU A 29 7.95 4.78 -5.15
N SER A 30 8.57 3.61 -5.02
CA SER A 30 9.92 3.50 -4.45
C SER A 30 10.96 4.21 -5.33
N HIS A 31 10.86 4.06 -6.66
CA HIS A 31 11.73 4.79 -7.58
C HIS A 31 11.47 6.31 -7.52
N ARG A 32 10.20 6.73 -7.48
CA ARG A 32 9.85 8.16 -7.37
C ARG A 32 10.31 8.76 -6.05
N HIS A 33 10.18 8.03 -4.95
CA HIS A 33 10.66 8.47 -3.63
C HIS A 33 12.14 8.79 -3.65
N LEU A 34 12.97 7.87 -4.15
CA LEU A 34 14.41 8.08 -4.27
C LEU A 34 14.74 9.29 -5.16
N SER A 35 14.00 9.46 -6.26
CA SER A 35 14.15 10.61 -7.15
C SER A 35 13.81 11.93 -6.44
N TYR A 36 12.74 11.97 -5.64
CA TYR A 36 12.36 13.14 -4.86
C TYR A 36 13.30 13.42 -3.69
N GLU A 37 13.80 12.40 -2.99
CA GLU A 37 14.81 12.57 -1.95
C GLU A 37 16.08 13.20 -2.52
N HIS A 38 16.53 12.70 -3.68
CA HIS A 38 17.67 13.27 -4.38
C HIS A 38 17.40 14.71 -4.84
N GLY A 39 16.24 14.95 -5.46
CA GLY A 39 15.83 16.29 -5.89
C GLY A 39 15.64 17.27 -4.72
N ALA A 40 15.25 16.80 -3.54
CA ALA A 40 15.12 17.61 -2.33
C ALA A 40 16.48 18.09 -1.81
N GLN A 41 17.51 17.25 -1.92
CA GLN A 41 18.89 17.61 -1.54
C GLN A 41 19.49 18.69 -2.46
N ILE A 42 19.03 18.78 -3.71
CA ILE A 42 19.57 19.70 -4.72
C ILE A 42 18.72 20.97 -4.84
N GLU A 43 17.41 20.82 -5.04
CA GLU A 43 16.48 21.91 -5.43
C GLU A 43 15.60 22.38 -4.26
N GLY A 44 15.50 21.59 -3.18
CA GLY A 44 14.75 21.94 -1.97
C GLY A 44 13.23 21.64 -2.04
N GLY A 45 12.44 22.59 -1.54
CA GLY A 45 11.14 22.36 -0.88
C GLY A 45 10.11 21.52 -1.62
N ALA A 46 9.86 21.76 -2.91
CA ALA A 46 8.82 21.04 -3.65
C ALA A 46 9.11 19.53 -3.80
N ASN A 47 10.39 19.14 -3.87
CA ASN A 47 10.78 17.73 -3.91
C ASN A 47 10.79 17.11 -2.51
N ALA A 48 11.07 17.90 -1.46
CA ALA A 48 10.99 17.43 -0.08
C ALA A 48 9.55 17.03 0.31
N GLU A 49 8.56 17.86 -0.03
CA GLU A 49 7.14 17.54 0.23
C GLU A 49 6.69 16.29 -0.53
N LYS A 50 7.10 16.15 -1.80
CA LYS A 50 6.80 14.96 -2.61
C LYS A 50 7.47 13.70 -2.05
N ALA A 51 8.70 13.80 -1.53
CA ALA A 51 9.38 12.70 -0.88
C ALA A 51 8.58 12.23 0.35
N VAL A 52 8.20 13.16 1.24
CA VAL A 52 7.39 12.85 2.43
C VAL A 52 6.07 12.16 2.05
N GLN A 53 5.29 12.74 1.14
CA GLN A 53 4.00 12.17 0.72
C GLN A 53 4.17 10.77 0.10
N THR A 54 5.21 10.59 -0.73
CA THR A 54 5.48 9.29 -1.37
C THR A 54 5.93 8.26 -0.34
N GLY A 55 6.72 8.65 0.66
CA GLY A 55 7.19 7.79 1.75
C GLY A 55 6.05 7.31 2.66
N GLU A 56 5.11 8.20 2.97
CA GLU A 56 3.88 7.84 3.69
C GLU A 56 3.04 6.83 2.90
N MET A 57 2.85 7.07 1.59
CA MET A 57 2.10 6.15 0.73
C MET A 57 2.77 4.77 0.66
N LEU A 58 4.10 4.72 0.52
CA LEU A 58 4.86 3.47 0.55
C LEU A 58 4.67 2.69 1.85
N SER A 59 4.64 3.40 2.98
CA SER A 59 4.40 2.79 4.28
C SER A 59 3.00 2.19 4.39
N ARG A 60 1.98 2.89 3.87
CA ARG A 60 0.60 2.39 3.81
C ARG A 60 0.48 1.15 2.92
N ILE A 61 1.12 1.16 1.74
CA ILE A 61 1.14 0.01 0.83
C ILE A 61 1.82 -1.20 1.48
N ARG A 62 2.97 -1.02 2.14
CA ARG A 62 3.66 -2.10 2.87
C ARG A 62 2.78 -2.71 3.95
N ASN A 63 2.09 -1.86 4.72
CA ASN A 63 1.17 -2.34 5.74
C ASN A 63 0.01 -3.16 5.13
N LEU A 64 -0.58 -2.66 4.04
CA LEU A 64 -1.68 -3.35 3.38
C LEU A 64 -1.25 -4.70 2.79
N LEU A 65 -0.10 -4.75 2.10
CA LEU A 65 0.47 -6.00 1.59
C LEU A 65 0.70 -7.02 2.71
N GLY A 66 1.27 -6.59 3.85
CA GLY A 66 1.44 -7.46 5.01
C GLY A 66 0.12 -8.03 5.54
N ARG A 67 -0.93 -7.20 5.60
CA ARG A 67 -2.27 -7.65 6.02
C ARG A 67 -2.90 -8.65 5.03
N LEU A 68 -2.75 -8.42 3.73
CA LEU A 68 -3.25 -9.35 2.70
C LEU A 68 -2.52 -10.69 2.78
N GLN A 69 -1.21 -10.68 3.03
CA GLN A 69 -0.42 -11.91 3.18
C GLN A 69 -0.82 -12.71 4.41
N VAL A 70 -1.05 -12.06 5.56
CA VAL A 70 -1.56 -12.72 6.78
C VAL A 70 -2.93 -13.34 6.53
N GLN A 71 -3.84 -12.58 5.91
CA GLN A 71 -5.18 -13.09 5.57
C GLN A 71 -5.13 -14.32 4.66
N LYS A 72 -4.20 -14.32 3.68
CA LYS A 72 -4.03 -15.45 2.75
C LYS A 72 -3.39 -16.67 3.43
N ALA A 73 -2.48 -16.45 4.39
CA ALA A 73 -1.84 -17.53 5.15
C ALA A 73 -2.79 -18.20 6.15
N ASP A 74 -3.66 -17.43 6.80
CA ASP A 74 -4.56 -17.94 7.84
C ASP A 74 -5.83 -18.61 7.25
N GLY A 75 -6.02 -18.56 5.93
CA GLY A 75 -7.18 -19.15 5.23
C GLY A 75 -8.54 -18.65 5.73
N THR A 76 -8.54 -17.58 6.53
CA THR A 76 -9.71 -17.12 7.27
C THR A 76 -10.40 -16.02 6.48
N PRO A 77 -11.73 -16.13 6.21
CA PRO A 77 -12.48 -15.04 5.59
C PRO A 77 -12.39 -13.79 6.47
N ALA A 78 -12.29 -12.61 5.84
CA ALA A 78 -12.20 -11.30 6.52
C ALA A 78 -13.32 -11.06 7.55
N ALA A 79 -14.45 -11.76 7.42
CA ALA A 79 -15.59 -11.70 8.32
C ALA A 79 -15.36 -12.38 9.69
N SER A 80 -14.26 -13.11 9.89
CA SER A 80 -14.08 -13.99 11.05
C SER A 80 -13.28 -13.38 12.21
N LEU A 81 -12.70 -12.20 12.01
CA LEU A 81 -11.96 -11.48 13.05
C LEU A 81 -12.88 -10.45 13.70
N SER A 82 -13.66 -10.93 14.68
CA SER A 82 -14.47 -10.13 15.60
C SER A 82 -13.70 -9.83 16.88
#